data_AF-A0A358CR40-F1
#
_entry.id   AF-A0A358CR40-F1
#
_cell.length_a   1.000
_cell.length_b   1.000
_cell.length_c   1.000
_cell.angle_alpha   90.00
_cell.angle_beta   90.00
_cell.angle_gamma   90.00
#
_symmetry.space_group_name_H-M   'P 1'
#
loop_
_entity.id
_entity.type
_entity.pdbx_description
1 polymer ?
#
loop_
_entity_poly.entity_id
_entity_poly.type
_entity_poly.pdbx_seq_one_letter_code
_entity_poly.pdbx_strand_id
1 'polypeptide(L)'
;MSQPYIRFLCCAALLFSGAGLSVAESLPAVTAFLETHCIDCHGTNGEGDVDLQFLASGQEQSAELIELVHHVIKLHEMPPEDMEQPTKDNRQRVADELYELLVERTLQTEPPRSQSLRRMNRFQYHNAVTDLFDLRRVVFSLPERVARVYADYFDPAKGRLPDTVAVGNRPLGKSQLIEPRLAGVAPFPQDLRAEHG
;
A
#
# COMPACT_ATOMS: atom_id res chain seq x y z
N MET A 1 32.14 58.94 -44.30
CA MET A 1 31.06 57.96 -44.52
C MET A 1 31.57 56.60 -44.06
N SER A 2 30.80 55.96 -43.16
CA SER A 2 30.83 54.54 -42.74
C SER A 2 32.14 53.91 -42.26
N GLN A 3 32.21 53.59 -40.96
CA GLN A 3 32.45 52.24 -40.40
C GLN A 3 32.25 52.21 -38.85
N PRO A 4 31.96 51.04 -38.24
CA PRO A 4 31.12 50.90 -37.05
C PRO A 4 31.87 50.41 -35.78
N TYR A 5 31.41 50.82 -34.60
CA TYR A 5 31.90 50.26 -33.31
C TYR A 5 30.75 49.71 -32.46
N ILE A 6 30.63 48.39 -32.56
CA ILE A 6 30.21 47.35 -31.60
C ILE A 6 29.73 47.89 -30.23
N ARG A 7 28.42 47.77 -29.97
CA ARG A 7 27.82 47.91 -28.64
C ARG A 7 27.95 46.58 -27.89
N PHE A 8 28.77 46.56 -26.84
CA PHE A 8 28.80 45.49 -25.84
C PHE A 8 27.48 45.46 -25.07
N LEU A 9 26.69 44.41 -25.26
CA LEU A 9 25.48 44.13 -24.50
C LEU A 9 25.87 43.23 -23.30
N CYS A 10 26.07 43.82 -22.12
CA CYS A 10 26.24 43.07 -20.88
C CYS A 10 24.85 42.64 -20.35
N CYS A 11 24.42 41.43 -20.68
CA CYS A 11 23.31 40.76 -20.01
C CYS A 11 23.77 40.27 -18.63
N ALA A 12 23.42 41.01 -17.57
CA ALA A 12 23.52 40.50 -16.20
C ALA A 12 22.40 39.48 -15.96
N ALA A 13 22.74 38.19 -16.03
CA ALA A 13 21.83 37.11 -15.69
C ALA A 13 21.67 37.06 -14.15
N LEU A 14 20.50 37.49 -13.67
CA LEU A 14 20.06 37.28 -12.29
C LEU A 14 19.77 35.79 -12.09
N LEU A 15 20.69 35.09 -11.42
CA LEU A 15 20.46 33.74 -10.90
C LEU A 15 19.47 33.83 -9.75
N PHE A 16 18.19 33.63 -10.04
CA PHE A 16 17.18 33.34 -9.02
C PHE A 16 17.43 31.91 -8.51
N SER A 17 18.15 31.78 -7.39
CA SER A 17 18.13 30.57 -6.58
C SER A 17 16.72 30.38 -6.03
N GLY A 18 15.96 29.48 -6.66
CA GLY A 18 14.71 28.98 -6.12
C GLY A 18 14.98 28.14 -4.89
N ALA A 19 15.03 28.79 -3.72
CA ALA A 19 14.82 28.09 -2.47
C ALA A 19 13.37 27.60 -2.47
N GLY A 20 13.17 26.28 -2.60
CA GLY A 20 11.87 25.67 -2.40
C GLY A 20 11.42 25.95 -0.98
N LEU A 21 10.51 26.91 -0.83
CA LEU A 21 9.83 27.17 0.41
C LEU A 21 8.81 26.02 0.57
N SER A 22 9.10 25.06 1.45
CA SER A 22 8.09 24.07 1.85
C SER A 22 7.03 24.82 2.66
N VAL A 23 6.01 25.30 1.98
CA VAL A 23 4.77 25.72 2.64
C VAL A 23 4.23 24.45 3.26
N ALA A 24 4.13 24.41 4.60
CA ALA A 24 3.36 23.37 5.27
C ALA A 24 1.94 23.49 4.69
N GLU A 25 1.52 22.51 3.90
CA GLU A 25 0.18 22.50 3.33
C GLU A 25 -0.78 22.28 4.48
N SER A 26 -1.36 23.38 4.97
CA SER A 26 -2.33 23.32 6.06
C SER A 26 -3.54 22.53 5.56
N LEU A 27 -3.91 21.45 6.25
CA LEU A 27 -5.13 20.68 6.01
C LEU A 27 -6.22 21.15 6.98
N PRO A 28 -6.90 22.28 6.71
CA PRO A 28 -7.77 22.94 7.68
C PRO A 28 -8.94 22.06 8.13
N ALA A 29 -9.35 21.08 7.31
CA ALA A 29 -10.39 20.14 7.68
C ALA A 29 -9.93 19.15 8.74
N VAL A 30 -8.74 18.55 8.53
CA VAL A 30 -8.13 17.60 9.45
C VAL A 30 -7.84 18.30 10.77
N THR A 31 -7.25 19.50 10.74
CA THR A 31 -6.94 20.25 11.95
C THR A 31 -8.21 20.56 12.75
N ALA A 32 -9.23 21.13 12.12
CA ALA A 32 -10.49 21.46 12.80
C ALA A 32 -11.21 20.22 13.34
N PHE A 33 -11.17 19.10 12.61
CA PHE A 33 -11.76 17.84 13.05
C PHE A 33 -11.06 17.30 14.29
N LEU A 34 -9.73 17.23 14.28
CA LEU A 34 -8.95 16.74 15.40
C LEU A 34 -9.12 17.63 16.64
N GLU A 35 -9.10 18.96 16.46
CA GLU A 35 -9.35 19.91 17.54
C GLU A 35 -10.73 19.73 18.17
N THR A 36 -11.76 19.44 17.37
CA THR A 36 -13.14 19.32 17.86
C THR A 36 -13.42 17.96 18.52
N HIS A 37 -12.82 16.90 18.00
CA HIS A 37 -13.25 15.52 18.31
C HIS A 37 -12.17 14.65 18.96
N CYS A 38 -10.90 15.07 18.98
CA CYS A 38 -9.79 14.20 19.37
C CYS A 38 -8.89 14.80 20.45
N ILE A 39 -8.57 16.10 20.37
CA ILE A 39 -7.55 16.72 21.23
C ILE A 39 -7.91 16.71 22.72
N ASP A 40 -9.20 16.68 23.08
CA ASP A 40 -9.61 16.58 24.49
C ASP A 40 -9.05 15.32 25.17
N CYS A 41 -8.99 14.19 24.46
CA CYS A 41 -8.46 12.92 24.97
C CYS A 41 -7.06 12.59 24.46
N HIS A 42 -6.65 13.13 23.32
CA HIS A 42 -5.39 12.81 22.64
C HIS A 42 -4.44 14.02 22.51
N GLY A 43 -4.63 15.06 23.32
CA GLY A 43 -3.68 16.17 23.46
C GLY A 43 -2.65 15.92 24.57
N THR A 44 -1.79 16.90 24.84
CA THR A 44 -0.68 16.78 25.81
C THR A 44 -1.09 16.39 27.24
N ASN A 45 -2.35 16.62 27.62
CA ASN A 45 -2.90 16.27 28.94
C ASN A 45 -4.11 15.32 28.84
N GLY A 46 -4.31 14.69 27.69
CA GLY A 46 -5.41 13.78 27.45
C GLY A 46 -5.19 12.41 28.10
N GLU A 47 -6.28 11.65 28.25
CA GLU A 47 -6.26 10.30 28.83
C GLU A 47 -5.81 9.21 27.83
N GLY A 48 -5.65 9.54 26.55
CA GLY A 48 -5.27 8.63 25.48
C GLY A 48 -3.75 8.40 25.39
N ASP A 49 -3.36 7.19 24.99
CA ASP A 49 -1.96 6.78 24.85
C ASP A 49 -1.23 7.39 23.64
N VAL A 50 -1.93 8.16 22.80
CA VAL A 50 -1.42 8.75 21.55
C VAL A 50 -1.63 10.26 21.58
N ASP A 51 -0.57 11.04 21.35
CA ASP A 51 -0.60 12.49 21.23
C ASP A 51 -0.77 12.91 19.76
N LEU A 52 -1.83 13.65 19.48
CA LEU A 52 -2.21 14.12 18.14
C LEU A 52 -1.94 15.62 17.91
N GLN A 53 -1.26 16.30 18.85
CA GLN A 53 -1.03 17.74 18.76
C GLN A 53 -0.24 18.14 17.50
N PHE A 54 0.78 17.35 17.13
CA PHE A 54 1.58 17.59 15.93
C PHE A 54 0.81 17.32 14.64
N LEU A 55 -0.13 16.36 14.67
CA LEU A 55 -1.01 16.10 13.53
C LEU A 55 -2.03 17.22 13.36
N ALA A 56 -2.63 17.67 14.47
CA ALA A 56 -3.55 18.81 14.49
C ALA A 56 -2.88 20.14 14.09
N SER A 57 -1.57 20.29 14.28
CA SER A 57 -0.82 21.46 13.80
C SER A 57 -0.32 21.32 12.34
N GLY A 58 -0.56 20.18 11.69
CA GLY A 58 -0.08 19.89 10.33
C GLY A 58 1.43 19.65 10.24
N GLN A 59 2.09 19.41 11.39
CA GLN A 59 3.55 19.24 11.48
C GLN A 59 3.97 17.77 11.54
N GLU A 60 3.02 16.85 11.69
CA GLU A 60 3.29 15.41 11.79
C GLU A 60 4.00 14.85 10.55
N GLN A 61 5.02 14.03 10.80
CA GLN A 61 5.86 13.39 9.79
C GLN A 61 5.75 11.86 9.79
N SER A 62 5.28 11.24 10.87
CA SER A 62 5.12 9.80 10.97
C SER A 62 3.96 9.32 10.10
N ALA A 63 4.30 8.60 9.03
CA ALA A 63 3.32 7.92 8.19
C ALA A 63 2.52 6.89 9.00
N GLU A 64 3.16 6.23 9.98
CA GLU A 64 2.52 5.23 10.85
C GLU A 64 1.41 5.85 11.71
N LEU A 65 1.65 7.03 12.30
CA LEU A 65 0.63 7.73 13.09
C LEU A 65 -0.53 8.20 12.20
N ILE A 66 -0.22 8.75 11.03
CA ILE A 66 -1.24 9.21 10.07
C ILE A 66 -2.10 8.04 9.60
N GLU A 67 -1.48 6.89 9.29
CA GLU A 67 -2.18 5.66 8.92
C GLU A 67 -3.10 5.18 10.04
N LEU A 68 -2.61 5.16 11.28
CA LEU A 68 -3.41 4.79 12.45
C LEU A 68 -4.64 5.69 12.60
N VAL A 69 -4.45 7.01 12.56
CA VAL A 69 -5.54 7.99 12.71
C VAL A 69 -6.55 7.86 11.57
N HIS A 70 -6.08 7.71 10.33
CA HIS A 70 -6.94 7.43 9.19
C HIS A 70 -7.78 6.15 9.41
N HIS A 71 -7.17 5.08 9.92
CA HIS A 71 -7.84 3.80 10.15
C HIS A 71 -8.95 3.90 11.20
N VAL A 72 -8.66 4.48 12.37
CA VAL A 72 -9.65 4.59 13.46
C VAL A 72 -10.82 5.50 13.08
N ILE A 73 -10.58 6.56 12.30
CA ILE A 73 -11.64 7.44 11.77
C ILE A 73 -12.51 6.68 10.78
N LYS A 74 -11.90 5.93 9.86
CA LYS A 74 -12.60 5.13 8.83
C LYS A 74 -13.42 3.99 9.42
N LEU A 75 -12.93 3.36 10.49
CA LEU A 75 -13.64 2.30 11.21
C LEU A 75 -14.72 2.80 12.18
N HIS A 76 -14.84 4.12 12.37
CA HIS A 76 -15.75 4.72 13.36
C HIS A 76 -15.42 4.31 14.81
N GLU A 77 -14.16 4.00 15.11
CA GLU A 77 -13.73 3.65 16.46
C GLU A 77 -13.59 4.89 17.36
N MET A 78 -13.27 6.03 16.75
CA MET A 78 -13.19 7.32 17.42
C MET A 78 -14.11 8.35 16.73
N PRO A 79 -14.71 9.29 17.48
CA PRO A 79 -14.71 9.40 18.95
C PRO A 79 -15.52 8.29 19.65
N PRO A 80 -15.38 8.12 20.98
CA PRO A 80 -16.21 7.21 21.78
C PRO A 80 -17.71 7.50 21.67
N GLU A 81 -18.56 6.49 21.90
CA GLU A 81 -20.02 6.60 21.72
C GLU A 81 -20.69 7.67 22.61
N ASP A 82 -20.09 8.00 23.75
CA ASP A 82 -20.56 9.02 24.70
C ASP A 82 -20.17 10.45 24.32
N MET A 83 -19.33 10.62 23.29
CA MET A 83 -18.87 11.91 22.79
C MET A 83 -19.64 12.36 21.54
N GLU A 84 -19.50 13.64 21.19
CA GLU A 84 -20.12 14.19 19.98
C GLU A 84 -19.56 13.52 18.73
N GLN A 85 -20.44 12.82 18.00
CA GLN A 85 -20.08 12.08 16.81
C GLN A 85 -20.07 12.98 15.57
N PRO A 86 -19.00 12.95 14.76
CA PRO A 86 -18.97 13.69 13.50
C PRO A 86 -19.96 13.10 12.49
N THR A 87 -20.44 13.95 11.58
CA THR A 87 -21.30 13.50 10.49
C THR A 87 -20.53 12.57 9.53
N LYS A 88 -21.27 11.71 8.82
CA LYS A 88 -20.69 10.77 7.85
C LYS A 88 -19.87 11.49 6.77
N ASP A 89 -20.37 12.63 6.28
CA ASP A 89 -19.70 13.42 5.26
C ASP A 89 -18.39 14.03 5.77
N ASN A 90 -18.41 14.59 6.98
CA ASN A 90 -17.21 15.16 7.59
C ASN A 90 -16.14 14.09 7.85
N ARG A 91 -16.56 12.92 8.34
CA ARG A 91 -15.68 11.76 8.57
C ARG A 91 -15.03 11.27 7.28
N GLN A 92 -15.82 11.12 6.21
CA GLN A 92 -15.31 10.67 4.91
C GLN A 92 -14.29 11.67 4.35
N ARG A 93 -14.62 12.96 4.37
CA ARG A 93 -13.74 14.03 3.90
C ARG A 93 -12.39 14.04 4.62
N VAL A 94 -12.40 13.91 5.96
CA VAL A 94 -11.18 13.88 6.77
C VAL A 94 -10.37 12.61 6.54
N ALA A 95 -11.04 11.46 6.36
CA ALA A 95 -10.35 10.22 6.00
C ALA A 95 -9.65 10.32 4.64
N ASP A 96 -10.30 10.93 3.64
CA ASP A 96 -9.71 11.12 2.31
C ASP A 96 -8.50 12.08 2.37
N GLU A 97 -8.60 13.19 3.11
CA GLU A 97 -7.46 14.11 3.30
C GLU A 97 -6.29 13.47 4.06
N LEU A 98 -6.56 12.67 5.10
CA LEU A 98 -5.52 11.92 5.80
C LEU A 98 -4.87 10.85 4.91
N TYR A 99 -5.63 10.25 4.00
CA TYR A 99 -5.09 9.30 3.04
C TYR A 99 -4.13 9.98 2.04
N GLU A 100 -4.49 11.14 1.51
CA GLU A 100 -3.61 11.91 0.64
C GLU A 100 -2.33 12.35 1.38
N LEU A 101 -2.45 12.79 2.64
CA LEU A 101 -1.30 13.11 3.49
C LEU A 101 -0.41 11.88 3.73
N LEU A 102 -1.01 10.72 3.97
CA LEU A 102 -0.28 9.46 4.13
C LEU A 102 0.50 9.11 2.88
N VAL A 103 -0.11 9.26 1.70
CA VAL A 103 0.56 9.03 0.40
C VAL A 103 1.76 9.97 0.27
N GLU A 104 1.58 11.26 0.54
CA GLU A 104 2.66 12.25 0.49
C GLU A 104 3.83 11.87 1.42
N ARG A 105 3.55 11.57 2.71
CA ARG A 105 4.57 11.20 3.71
C ARG A 105 5.28 9.88 3.36
N THR A 106 4.54 8.93 2.81
CA THR A 106 5.12 7.64 2.39
C THR A 106 6.10 7.83 1.23
N LEU A 107 5.81 8.75 0.30
CA LEU A 107 6.70 9.08 -0.83
C LEU A 107 7.96 9.84 -0.40
N GLN A 108 7.91 10.57 0.71
CA GLN A 108 9.05 11.30 1.28
C GLN A 108 9.98 10.40 2.11
N THR A 109 9.49 9.23 2.54
CA THR A 109 10.27 8.26 3.30
C THR A 109 11.23 7.50 2.38
N GLU A 110 12.43 7.17 2.87
CA GLU A 110 13.36 6.32 2.10
C GLU A 110 12.68 5.02 1.65
N PRO A 111 12.99 4.52 0.44
CA PRO A 111 12.41 3.28 -0.05
C PRO A 111 12.58 2.17 0.99
N PRO A 112 11.58 1.29 1.17
CA PRO A 112 11.61 0.27 2.20
C PRO A 112 12.95 -0.46 2.14
N ARG A 113 13.64 -0.53 3.30
CA ARG A 113 14.94 -1.19 3.40
C ARG A 113 14.89 -2.50 2.62
N SER A 114 15.89 -2.70 1.76
CA SER A 114 16.13 -3.97 1.06
C SER A 114 15.90 -5.12 2.04
N GLN A 115 14.75 -5.78 1.92
CA GLN A 115 14.45 -6.93 2.77
C GLN A 115 15.56 -7.96 2.53
N SER A 116 16.16 -8.51 3.59
CA SER A 116 17.15 -9.56 3.41
C SER A 116 16.52 -10.69 2.60
N LEU A 117 17.28 -11.28 1.66
CA LEU A 117 16.79 -12.38 0.84
C LEU A 117 16.32 -13.51 1.76
N ARG A 118 15.00 -13.66 1.90
CA ARG A 118 14.39 -14.77 2.64
C ARG A 118 14.35 -16.00 1.74
N ARG A 119 14.42 -17.19 2.34
CA ARG A 119 14.13 -18.42 1.60
C ARG A 119 12.67 -18.36 1.13
N MET A 120 12.46 -18.58 -0.17
CA MET A 120 11.12 -18.76 -0.71
C MET A 120 10.52 -20.03 -0.16
N ASN A 121 9.26 -19.98 0.28
CA ASN A 121 8.49 -21.19 0.53
C ASN A 121 8.23 -21.93 -0.78
N ARG A 122 7.76 -23.19 -0.70
CA ARG A 122 7.59 -23.99 -1.93
C ARG A 122 6.58 -23.40 -2.93
N PHE A 123 5.58 -22.64 -2.47
CA PHE A 123 4.62 -21.97 -3.36
C PHE A 123 5.23 -20.76 -4.06
N GLN A 124 6.01 -19.96 -3.34
CA GLN A 124 6.72 -18.81 -3.88
C GLN A 124 7.74 -19.26 -4.92
N TYR A 125 8.51 -20.31 -4.63
CA TYR A 125 9.43 -20.88 -5.60
C TYR A 125 8.69 -21.40 -6.84
N HIS A 126 7.58 -22.13 -6.63
CA HIS A 126 6.74 -22.62 -7.73
C HIS A 126 6.24 -21.49 -8.63
N ASN A 127 5.67 -20.43 -8.06
CA ASN A 127 5.15 -19.29 -8.80
C ASN A 127 6.30 -18.55 -9.49
N ALA A 128 7.39 -18.24 -8.79
CA ALA A 128 8.54 -17.53 -9.36
C ALA A 128 9.14 -18.25 -10.57
N VAL A 129 9.30 -19.58 -10.51
CA VAL A 129 9.78 -20.36 -11.67
C VAL A 129 8.74 -20.40 -12.79
N THR A 130 7.45 -20.50 -12.46
CA THR A 130 6.37 -20.48 -13.45
C THR A 130 6.36 -19.15 -14.19
N ASP A 131 6.43 -18.04 -13.47
CA ASP A 131 6.35 -16.68 -14.01
C ASP A 131 7.61 -16.32 -14.80
N LEU A 132 8.80 -16.63 -14.27
CA LEU A 132 10.07 -16.27 -14.90
C LEU A 132 10.28 -16.98 -16.25
N PHE A 133 9.74 -18.19 -16.40
CA PHE A 133 9.89 -19.01 -17.60
C PHE A 133 8.59 -19.14 -18.41
N ASP A 134 7.54 -18.38 -18.07
CA ASP A 134 6.21 -18.42 -18.69
C ASP A 134 5.66 -19.86 -18.86
N LEU A 135 5.78 -20.66 -17.79
CA LEU A 135 5.37 -22.06 -17.82
C LEU A 135 3.84 -22.17 -17.77
N ARG A 136 3.26 -22.88 -18.74
CA ARG A 136 1.82 -23.17 -18.75
C ARG A 136 1.40 -24.30 -17.80
N ARG A 137 2.37 -24.95 -17.14
CA ARG A 137 2.23 -26.17 -16.34
C ARG A 137 2.92 -26.00 -15.01
N VAL A 138 2.55 -26.85 -14.05
CA VAL A 138 3.16 -26.80 -12.72
C VAL A 138 4.60 -27.33 -12.72
N VAL A 139 5.47 -26.68 -11.93
CA VAL A 139 6.85 -27.14 -11.72
C VAL A 139 6.88 -28.51 -11.03
N PHE A 140 6.16 -28.66 -9.93
CA PHE A 140 5.99 -29.90 -9.17
C PHE A 140 4.60 -29.95 -8.54
N SER A 141 4.19 -31.11 -8.03
CA SER A 141 2.87 -31.30 -7.42
C SER A 141 2.73 -30.49 -6.14
N LEU A 142 1.64 -29.72 -6.02
CA LEU A 142 1.27 -28.95 -4.84
C LEU A 142 -0.07 -29.48 -4.26
N PRO A 143 -0.04 -30.50 -3.39
CA PRO A 143 -1.23 -31.09 -2.76
C PRO A 143 -2.19 -30.09 -2.10
N GLU A 144 -1.63 -29.05 -1.53
CA GLU A 144 -2.30 -28.03 -0.73
C GLU A 144 -2.99 -26.98 -1.61
N ARG A 145 -2.73 -26.98 -2.93
CA ARG A 145 -3.52 -26.21 -3.88
C ARG A 145 -4.79 -26.98 -4.23
N VAL A 146 -5.76 -26.86 -3.32
CA VAL A 146 -7.01 -27.63 -3.33
C VAL A 146 -8.03 -27.12 -4.34
N ALA A 147 -8.09 -25.80 -4.53
CA ALA A 147 -8.95 -25.16 -5.51
C ALA A 147 -8.35 -25.30 -6.91
N ARG A 148 -9.08 -25.95 -7.81
CA ARG A 148 -8.71 -26.14 -9.21
C ARG A 148 -9.82 -25.67 -10.12
N VAL A 149 -9.45 -24.93 -11.15
CA VAL A 149 -10.36 -24.56 -12.22
C VAL A 149 -10.25 -25.60 -13.34
N TYR A 150 -11.40 -26.05 -13.85
CA TYR A 150 -11.46 -27.08 -14.90
C TYR A 150 -11.73 -26.52 -16.30
N ALA A 151 -11.97 -25.21 -16.40
CA ALA A 151 -12.21 -24.50 -17.64
C ALA A 151 -11.48 -23.15 -17.59
N ASP A 152 -11.15 -22.62 -18.75
CA ASP A 152 -10.61 -21.27 -18.85
C ASP A 152 -11.68 -20.29 -18.36
N TYR A 153 -11.42 -19.64 -17.21
CA TYR A 153 -12.35 -18.74 -16.55
C TYR A 153 -12.09 -17.27 -16.89
N PHE A 154 -10.96 -16.98 -17.52
CA PHE A 154 -10.58 -15.62 -17.90
C PHE A 154 -10.02 -15.62 -19.31
N ASP A 155 -10.65 -14.84 -20.18
CA ASP A 155 -10.19 -14.53 -21.53
C ASP A 155 -9.69 -13.07 -21.53
N PRO A 156 -8.36 -12.85 -21.57
CA PRO A 156 -7.78 -11.51 -21.50
C PRO A 156 -8.29 -10.58 -22.60
N ALA A 157 -8.63 -11.11 -23.78
CA ALA A 157 -9.12 -10.31 -24.89
C ALA A 157 -10.53 -9.73 -24.64
N LYS A 158 -11.34 -10.42 -23.82
CA LYS A 158 -12.70 -9.96 -23.45
C LYS A 158 -12.70 -9.05 -22.23
N GLY A 159 -11.66 -9.11 -21.40
CA GLY A 159 -11.50 -8.26 -20.21
C GLY A 159 -12.60 -8.41 -19.16
N ARG A 160 -13.43 -9.48 -19.23
CA ARG A 160 -14.56 -9.72 -18.34
C ARG A 160 -14.46 -11.12 -17.74
N LEU A 161 -14.63 -11.20 -16.42
CA LEU A 161 -14.82 -12.46 -15.71
C LEU A 161 -16.28 -12.91 -15.81
N PRO A 162 -16.57 -14.22 -15.84
CA PRO A 162 -17.91 -14.74 -15.78
C PRO A 162 -18.53 -14.53 -14.40
N ASP A 163 -19.87 -14.41 -14.34
CA ASP A 163 -20.60 -14.23 -13.07
C ASP A 163 -20.45 -15.43 -12.12
N THR A 164 -20.09 -16.61 -12.65
CA THR A 164 -19.83 -17.83 -11.87
C THR A 164 -18.62 -18.57 -12.42
N VAL A 165 -17.81 -19.13 -11.51
CA VAL A 165 -16.65 -19.96 -11.85
C VAL A 165 -16.80 -21.32 -11.19
N ALA A 166 -16.74 -22.38 -11.99
CA ALA A 166 -16.76 -23.75 -11.49
C ALA A 166 -15.36 -24.12 -10.94
N VAL A 167 -15.25 -24.17 -9.62
CA VAL A 167 -14.03 -24.57 -8.91
C VAL A 167 -14.25 -25.93 -8.26
N GLY A 168 -13.35 -26.87 -8.51
CA GLY A 168 -13.30 -28.12 -7.74
C GLY A 168 -12.39 -28.00 -6.55
N ASN A 169 -12.82 -28.54 -5.42
CA ASN A 169 -11.94 -28.89 -4.32
C ASN A 169 -11.59 -30.37 -4.44
N ARG A 170 -10.31 -30.71 -4.64
CA ARG A 170 -9.84 -32.10 -4.61
C ARG A 170 -8.65 -32.24 -3.66
N PRO A 171 -8.89 -32.49 -2.38
CA PRO A 171 -7.83 -32.83 -1.46
C PRO A 171 -7.42 -34.30 -1.70
N LEU A 172 -6.12 -34.50 -1.93
CA LEU A 172 -5.39 -35.77 -1.77
C LEU A 172 -5.90 -36.99 -2.57
N GLY A 173 -5.11 -37.44 -3.55
CA GLY A 173 -5.35 -38.67 -4.30
C GLY A 173 -4.53 -38.79 -5.58
N LYS A 174 -4.82 -39.82 -6.40
CA LYS A 174 -4.18 -40.06 -7.71
C LYS A 174 -4.26 -38.87 -8.67
N SER A 175 -5.19 -37.93 -8.45
CA SER A 175 -5.31 -36.68 -9.22
C SER A 175 -4.07 -35.80 -9.18
N GLN A 176 -3.27 -35.82 -8.11
CA GLN A 176 -2.00 -35.10 -8.06
C GLN A 176 -0.94 -35.69 -8.99
N LEU A 177 -1.05 -36.98 -9.32
CA LEU A 177 -0.18 -37.67 -10.27
C LEU A 177 -0.57 -37.37 -11.73
N ILE A 178 -1.80 -36.88 -11.97
CA ILE A 178 -2.36 -36.63 -13.30
C ILE A 178 -2.18 -35.16 -13.73
N GLU A 179 -1.85 -34.25 -12.80
CA GLU A 179 -1.59 -32.86 -13.14
C GLU A 179 -0.36 -32.76 -14.07
N PRO A 180 -0.47 -32.08 -15.23
CA PRO A 180 0.66 -31.95 -16.13
C PRO A 180 1.74 -31.10 -15.46
N ARG A 181 2.93 -31.69 -15.32
CA ARG A 181 4.07 -31.11 -14.60
C ARG A 181 5.38 -31.34 -15.35
N LEU A 182 6.43 -30.66 -14.92
CA LEU A 182 7.77 -30.92 -15.44
C LEU A 182 8.20 -32.36 -15.12
N ALA A 183 8.68 -33.07 -16.15
CA ALA A 183 9.16 -34.43 -16.00
C ALA A 183 10.47 -34.46 -15.21
N GLY A 184 10.62 -35.43 -14.30
CA GLY A 184 11.83 -35.59 -13.48
C GLY A 184 11.96 -34.61 -12.31
N VAL A 185 10.99 -33.71 -12.09
CA VAL A 185 11.00 -32.76 -10.98
C VAL A 185 10.12 -33.27 -9.84
N ALA A 186 10.76 -33.62 -8.72
CA ALA A 186 10.09 -33.98 -7.48
C ALA A 186 9.77 -32.73 -6.64
N PRO A 187 8.64 -32.68 -5.91
CA PRO A 187 8.39 -31.60 -4.97
C PRO A 187 9.42 -31.63 -3.84
N PHE A 188 9.79 -30.44 -3.35
CA PHE A 188 10.48 -30.33 -2.08
C PHE A 188 9.61 -30.94 -0.96
N PRO A 189 10.23 -31.45 0.13
CA PRO A 189 9.48 -31.85 1.31
C PRO A 189 8.50 -30.76 1.71
N GLN A 190 7.32 -31.16 2.15
CA GLN A 190 6.33 -30.23 2.66
C GLN A 190 7.00 -29.42 3.78
N ASP A 191 7.02 -28.09 3.63
CA ASP A 191 7.47 -27.20 4.70
C ASP A 191 6.71 -27.61 5.97
N LEU A 192 7.44 -27.81 7.07
CA LEU A 192 6.81 -28.05 8.35
C LEU A 192 5.81 -26.91 8.56
N ARG A 193 4.55 -27.25 8.86
CA ARG A 193 3.59 -26.23 9.28
C ARG A 193 4.28 -25.48 10.40
N ALA A 194 4.46 -24.17 10.24
CA ALA A 194 5.05 -23.34 11.28
C ALA A 194 4.34 -23.69 12.59
N GLU A 195 5.09 -24.07 13.61
CA GLU A 195 4.52 -24.50 14.91
C GLU A 195 3.71 -23.38 15.57
N HIS A 196 3.86 -22.16 15.06
CA HIS A 196 3.08 -20.98 15.40
C HIS A 196 2.61 -20.36 14.08
N GLY A 197 1.30 -20.43 13.83
CA GLY A 197 0.67 -19.87 12.64
C GLY A 197 0.93 -18.38 12.49
#